data_AF-A0A928JIB9-F1
#
_entry.id   AF-A0A928JIB9-F1
#
_cell.length_a   1.000
_cell.length_b   1.000
_cell.length_c   1.000
_cell.angle_alpha   90.00
_cell.angle_beta   90.00
_cell.angle_gamma   90.00
#
_symmetry.space_group_name_H-M   'P 1'
#
loop_
_entity.id
_entity.type
_entity.pdbx_description
1 polymer ?
#
loop_
_entity_poly.entity_id
_entity_poly.type
_entity_poly.pdbx_seq_one_letter_code
_entity_poly.pdbx_strand_id
1 'polypeptide(L)' 'EGIIPAIESSHAVAYGMKLAKRMDKGSILINLSGRGDKDMDYVIEKYGIR' A
#
# COMPACT_ATOMS: atom_id res chain seq x y z
N GLU A 1 -10.14 4.75 0.33
CA GLU A 1 -10.55 3.37 -0.03
C GLU A 1 -11.08 2.53 1.12
N GLY A 2 -10.63 2.73 2.37
CA GLY A 2 -11.06 1.85 3.47
C GLY A 2 -10.48 0.42 3.38
N ILE A 3 -9.37 0.28 2.64
CA ILE A 3 -8.64 -0.97 2.45
C ILE A 3 -7.36 -0.89 3.28
N ILE A 4 -7.10 -1.92 4.07
CA ILE A 4 -5.82 -2.12 4.77
C ILE A 4 -5.04 -3.19 3.98
N PRO A 5 -4.16 -2.80 3.04
CA PRO A 5 -3.38 -3.75 2.27
C PRO A 5 -2.30 -4.40 3.14
N ALA A 6 -1.86 -5.60 2.75
CA ALA A 6 -0.65 -6.19 3.32
C ALA A 6 0.57 -5.27 3.12
N ILE A 7 1.57 -5.36 3.99
CA ILE A 7 2.79 -4.55 3.87
C ILE A 7 3.47 -4.78 2.50
N GLU A 8 3.49 -6.01 1.99
CA GLU A 8 4.05 -6.32 0.68
C GLU A 8 3.26 -5.65 -0.45
N SER A 9 1.92 -5.67 -0.37
CA SER A 9 1.06 -4.97 -1.33
C SER A 9 1.24 -3.46 -1.29
N SER A 10 1.54 -2.90 -0.11
CA SER A 10 1.82 -1.47 0.06
C SER A 10 3.06 -1.00 -0.71
N HIS A 11 4.05 -1.89 -0.92
CA HIS A 11 5.21 -1.58 -1.76
C HIS A 11 4.82 -1.35 -3.22
N ALA A 12 3.91 -2.18 -3.76
CA ALA A 12 3.40 -2.04 -5.11
C ALA A 12 2.59 -0.75 -5.28
N VAL A 13 1.75 -0.41 -4.28
CA VAL A 13 1.01 0.87 -4.25
C VAL A 13 1.97 2.06 -4.26
N ALA A 14 2.99 2.04 -3.39
CA ALA A 14 3.97 3.12 -3.29
C ALA A 14 4.73 3.33 -4.62
N TYR A 15 5.11 2.25 -5.30
CA TYR A 15 5.73 2.34 -6.63
C TYR A 15 4.74 2.83 -7.70
N GLY A 16 3.51 2.30 -7.71
CA GLY A 16 2.46 2.72 -8.64
C GLY A 16 2.18 4.22 -8.57
N MET A 17 2.16 4.80 -7.36
CA MET A 17 2.04 6.26 -7.18
C MET A 17 3.24 7.03 -7.76
N LYS A 18 4.47 6.51 -7.61
CA LYS A 18 5.68 7.12 -8.20
C LYS A 18 5.66 7.04 -9.72
N LEU A 19 5.21 5.91 -10.27
CA LEU A 19 5.08 5.71 -11.71
C LEU A 19 4.01 6.63 -12.30
N ALA A 20 2.83 6.72 -11.65
CA ALA A 20 1.74 7.58 -12.09
C ALA A 20 2.17 9.04 -12.25
N LYS A 21 3.02 9.56 -11.35
CA LYS A 21 3.57 10.93 -11.45
C LYS A 21 4.43 11.18 -12.70
N ARG A 22 4.92 10.13 -13.37
CA ARG A 22 5.76 10.21 -14.57
C ARG A 22 4.97 9.92 -15.85
N MET A 23 3.70 9.56 -15.75
CA MET A 23 2.84 9.24 -16.87
C MET A 23 2.02 10.48 -17.25
N ASP A 24 1.84 10.72 -18.54
CA ASP A 24 0.96 11.79 -19.03
C ASP A 24 -0.51 11.37 -18.90
N LYS A 25 -0.87 10.17 -19.38
CA LYS A 25 -2.22 9.58 -19.31
C LYS A 25 -2.15 8.06 -19.22
N GLY A 26 -3.16 7.44 -18.61
CA GLY A 26 -3.33 5.98 -18.57
C GLY A 26 -3.88 5.46 -17.25
N SER A 27 -3.78 4.15 -17.05
CA SER A 27 -4.18 3.47 -15.82
C SER A 27 -3.11 2.46 -15.41
N ILE A 28 -2.94 2.27 -14.10
CA ILE A 28 -2.01 1.30 -13.52
C ILE A 28 -2.83 0.28 -12.75
N LEU A 29 -2.73 -0.99 -13.13
CA LEU A 29 -3.30 -2.09 -12.37
C LEU A 29 -2.33 -2.53 -11.28
N ILE A 30 -2.78 -2.49 -10.03
CA ILE A 30 -1.99 -2.92 -8.87
C ILE A 30 -2.66 -4.13 -8.24
N ASN A 31 -1.90 -5.21 -8.09
CA ASN A 31 -2.37 -6.40 -7.40
C ASN A 31 -2.22 -6.21 -5.88
N LEU A 32 -3.34 -6.28 -5.15
CA LEU A 32 -3.35 -6.36 -3.68
C LEU A 32 -3.41 -7.82 -3.29
N SER A 33 -2.24 -8.44 -3.11
CA SER A 33 -2.09 -9.87 -2.85
C SER A 33 -2.69 -10.32 -1.51
N GLY A 34 -2.94 -9.40 -0.58
CA GLY A 34 -3.53 -9.71 0.72
C GLY A 34 -3.95 -8.49 1.53
N ARG A 35 -4.63 -8.78 2.65
CA ARG A 35 -5.06 -7.82 3.66
C ARG A 35 -4.02 -7.71 4.78
N GLY A 36 -3.89 -6.52 5.36
CA GLY A 36 -2.87 -6.19 6.34
C GLY A 36 -3.23 -6.43 7.81
N ASP A 37 -4.24 -7.24 8.15
CA ASP A 37 -4.56 -7.47 9.57
C ASP A 37 -3.41 -8.18 10.30
N LYS A 38 -2.72 -9.06 9.58
CA LYS A 38 -1.54 -9.80 10.09
C LYS A 38 -0.43 -8.85 10.52
N ASP A 39 -0.34 -7.70 9.83
CA ASP A 39 0.72 -6.71 10.00
C ASP A 39 0.32 -5.60 10.99
N MET A 40 -0.92 -5.61 11.47
CA MET A 40 -1.49 -4.51 12.23
C MET A 40 -0.77 -4.31 13.56
N ASP A 41 -0.48 -5.39 14.29
CA ASP A 41 0.25 -5.32 15.56
C ASP A 41 1.64 -4.71 15.38
N TYR A 42 2.36 -5.14 14.33
CA TYR A 42 3.67 -4.59 13.98
C TYR A 42 3.60 -3.09 13.67
N VAL A 43 2.62 -2.67 12.87
CA VAL A 43 2.45 -1.26 12.50
C VAL A 43 2.08 -0.42 13.71
N ILE A 44 1.18 -0.89 14.58
CA ILE A 44 0.80 -0.20 15.81
C ILE A 44 2.00 -0.09 16.76
N GLU A 45 2.78 -1.15 16.96
CA GLU A 45 3.96 -1.12 17.83
C GLU A 45 5.01 -0.11 17.34
N LYS A 46 5.27 -0.06 16.03
CA LYS A 46 6.34 0.76 15.45
C LYS A 46 5.94 2.19 15.13
N TYR A 47 4.69 2.40 14.73
CA TYR A 47 4.20 3.65 14.14
C TYR A 47 2.88 4.13 14.74
N GLY A 48 2.27 3.35 15.64
CA GLY A 48 1.08 3.77 16.38
C GLY A 48 1.40 5.00 17.22
N ILE A 49 0.63 6.06 17.01
CA ILE A 49 0.76 7.29 17.78
C ILE A 49 0.22 7.02 19.19
N ARG A 50 1.03 7.31 20.20
CA ARG A 50 0.61 7.37 21.60
C ARG A 50 0.11 8.77 21.93
#